data_AF-A0A846NBK7-F1
#
_entry.id   AF-A0A846NBK7-F1
#
_cell.length_a   1.000
_cell.length_b   1.000
_cell.length_c   1.000
_cell.angle_alpha   90.00
_cell.angle_beta   90.00
_cell.angle_gamma   90.00
#
_symmetry.space_group_name_H-M   'P 1'
#
loop_
_entity.id
_entity.type
_entity.pdbx_description
1 polymer ?
#
loop_
_entity_poly.entity_id
_entity_poly.type
_entity_poly.pdbx_seq_one_letter_code
_entity_poly.pdbx_strand_id
1 'polypeptide(L)'
;MTTSYRLFAAILIPMLLIPMAGFGYAHWTDRATKQIKAHYRCTDARIKTYKLLSPWNDELIDRWPSDDELEAMHGTTTIRFSTHIFPGWYVWVGFIIQNQGAYPGWVHEPDYEVTDPNDIWSWFIHDEYFYGPWPRNDVPEGLYEYVFVQSASQQDKGKPLPPNAVDPPPEGDVPAPIYLEAYGSQGGEHSVDSMIMWIFLQLDPSYPSEDPFGIEISISINVEMAPL
;
A
#
# COMPACT_ATOMS: atom_id res chain seq x y z
N MET A 1 8.03 -70.33 -23.35
CA MET A 1 7.85 -68.91 -23.72
C MET A 1 6.37 -68.63 -23.94
N THR A 2 5.63 -68.24 -22.90
CA THR A 2 4.18 -67.90 -23.01
C THR A 2 3.81 -66.64 -22.21
N THR A 3 4.80 -65.91 -21.70
CA THR A 3 4.61 -64.79 -20.77
C THR A 3 4.38 -63.43 -21.45
N SER A 4 4.59 -63.32 -22.77
CA SER A 4 4.62 -62.04 -23.48
C SER A 4 3.24 -61.46 -23.79
N TYR A 5 2.25 -62.28 -24.19
CA TYR A 5 0.94 -61.78 -24.60
C TYR A 5 0.08 -61.28 -23.43
N ARG A 6 0.24 -61.87 -22.24
CA ARG A 6 -0.51 -61.45 -21.04
C ARG A 6 -0.04 -60.10 -20.51
N LEU A 7 1.28 -59.87 -20.53
CA LEU A 7 1.86 -58.59 -20.14
C LEU A 7 1.50 -57.48 -21.14
N PHE A 8 1.53 -57.81 -22.43
CA PHE A 8 1.13 -56.88 -23.49
C PHE A 8 -0.34 -56.47 -23.35
N ALA A 9 -1.25 -57.43 -23.15
CA ALA A 9 -2.66 -57.14 -22.92
C ALA A 9 -2.90 -56.32 -21.64
N ALA A 10 -2.18 -56.61 -20.56
CA ALA A 10 -2.30 -55.90 -19.29
C ALA A 10 -1.87 -54.42 -19.39
N ILE A 11 -1.01 -54.05 -20.34
CA ILE A 11 -0.60 -52.66 -20.59
C ILE A 11 -1.51 -51.99 -21.64
N LEU A 12 -1.89 -52.73 -22.68
CA LEU A 12 -2.67 -52.17 -23.78
C LEU A 12 -4.11 -51.81 -23.36
N ILE A 13 -4.71 -52.62 -22.49
CA ILE A 13 -6.09 -52.41 -22.02
C ILE A 13 -6.22 -51.09 -21.22
N PRO A 14 -5.40 -50.81 -20.19
CA PRO A 14 -5.42 -49.51 -19.50
C PRO A 14 -5.11 -48.34 -20.43
N MET A 15 -4.14 -48.48 -21.34
CA MET A 15 -3.80 -47.41 -22.30
C MET A 15 -4.96 -47.04 -23.22
N LEU A 16 -5.85 -47.99 -23.55
CA LEU A 16 -7.05 -47.73 -24.34
C LEU A 16 -8.21 -47.22 -23.48
N LEU A 17 -8.38 -47.74 -22.26
CA LEU A 17 -9.50 -47.39 -21.39
C LEU A 17 -9.38 -45.97 -20.81
N ILE A 18 -8.17 -45.51 -20.46
CA ILE A 18 -7.94 -44.18 -19.87
C ILE A 18 -8.41 -43.03 -20.81
N PRO A 19 -7.99 -42.96 -22.09
CA PRO A 19 -8.47 -41.91 -22.99
C PRO A 19 -9.95 -42.05 -23.31
N MET A 20 -10.49 -43.28 -23.44
CA MET A 20 -11.93 -43.48 -23.65
C MET A 20 -12.77 -42.99 -22.46
N ALA A 21 -12.29 -43.15 -21.22
CA ALA A 21 -12.94 -42.59 -20.04
C ALA A 21 -12.89 -41.04 -20.06
N GLY A 22 -11.78 -40.44 -20.51
CA GLY A 22 -11.67 -38.99 -20.70
C GLY A 22 -12.63 -38.45 -21.75
N PHE A 23 -12.76 -39.12 -22.90
CA PHE A 23 -13.75 -38.77 -23.93
C PHE A 23 -15.19 -38.98 -23.44
N GLY A 24 -15.47 -40.07 -22.73
CA GLY A 24 -16.79 -40.31 -22.14
C GLY A 24 -17.18 -39.24 -21.12
N TYR A 25 -16.24 -38.81 -20.27
CA TYR A 25 -16.45 -37.72 -19.32
C TYR A 25 -16.68 -36.38 -20.03
N ALA A 26 -15.88 -36.06 -21.06
CA ALA A 26 -16.05 -34.84 -21.86
C ALA A 26 -17.38 -34.80 -22.63
N HIS A 27 -17.88 -35.95 -23.07
CA HIS A 27 -19.15 -36.05 -23.79
C HIS A 27 -20.38 -36.02 -22.87
N TRP A 28 -20.21 -36.36 -21.59
CA TRP A 28 -21.23 -36.24 -20.54
C TRP A 28 -21.26 -34.83 -19.92
N THR A 29 -20.12 -34.15 -19.89
CA THR A 29 -20.01 -32.79 -19.35
C THR A 29 -20.20 -31.76 -20.46
N ASP A 30 -21.45 -31.35 -20.67
CA ASP A 30 -21.85 -30.44 -21.75
C ASP A 30 -21.17 -29.06 -21.68
N ARG A 31 -20.57 -28.70 -20.53
CA ARG A 31 -19.76 -27.49 -20.34
C ARG A 31 -18.65 -27.71 -19.31
N ALA A 32 -17.40 -27.54 -19.73
CA ALA A 32 -16.28 -27.30 -18.83
C ALA A 32 -15.97 -25.80 -18.81
N THR A 33 -16.51 -25.07 -17.85
CA THR A 33 -16.19 -23.63 -17.66
C THR A 33 -14.95 -23.50 -16.78
N LYS A 34 -13.80 -23.26 -17.40
CA LYS A 34 -12.57 -22.88 -16.70
C LYS A 34 -12.47 -21.35 -16.70
N GLN A 35 -12.82 -20.72 -15.58
CA GLN A 35 -12.63 -19.28 -15.42
C GLN A 35 -11.15 -19.02 -15.13
N ILE A 36 -10.40 -18.60 -16.15
CA ILE A 36 -9.03 -18.14 -15.99
C ILE A 36 -9.09 -16.63 -15.85
N LYS A 37 -8.86 -16.12 -14.63
CA LYS A 37 -8.57 -14.70 -14.42
C LYS A 37 -7.08 -14.50 -14.69
N ALA A 38 -6.75 -14.05 -15.89
CA ALA A 38 -5.40 -13.60 -16.19
C ALA A 38 -5.34 -12.09 -15.94
N HIS A 39 -4.51 -11.69 -14.98
CA HIS A 39 -4.20 -10.29 -14.70
C HIS A 39 -3.19 -9.81 -15.74
N TYR A 40 -3.66 -9.01 -16.71
CA TYR A 40 -2.81 -8.39 -17.72
C TYR A 40 -2.52 -6.95 -17.28
N ARG A 41 -1.24 -6.60 -17.14
CA ARG A 41 -0.75 -5.26 -16.74
C ARG A 41 -1.14 -4.83 -15.31
N CYS A 42 -0.51 -5.46 -14.32
CA CYS A 42 -0.65 -5.04 -12.93
C CYS A 42 0.48 -4.10 -12.52
N THR A 43 0.13 -2.82 -12.40
CA THR A 43 0.81 -1.91 -11.47
C THR A 43 0.29 -2.24 -10.06
N ASP A 44 1.20 -2.38 -9.10
CA ASP A 44 0.87 -2.84 -7.75
C ASP A 44 1.79 -2.10 -6.76
N ALA A 45 1.49 -0.82 -6.51
CA ALA A 45 2.19 -0.09 -5.45
C ALA A 45 1.53 -0.38 -4.10
N ARG A 46 2.35 -0.67 -3.10
CA ARG A 46 1.92 -1.06 -1.76
C ARG A 46 2.70 -0.30 -0.71
N ILE A 47 2.03 0.02 0.38
CA ILE A 47 2.60 0.48 1.63
C ILE A 47 3.32 -0.72 2.26
N LYS A 48 4.63 -0.60 2.44
CA LYS A 48 5.50 -1.65 2.99
C LYS A 48 5.75 -1.49 4.47
N THR A 49 5.83 -0.25 4.90
CA THR A 49 5.99 0.12 6.30
C THR A 49 5.23 1.42 6.50
N TYR A 50 4.66 1.59 7.67
CA TYR A 50 4.03 2.84 8.06
C TYR A 50 4.45 3.23 9.47
N LYS A 51 4.31 4.51 9.80
CA LYS A 51 4.62 5.06 11.11
C LYS A 51 3.58 6.10 11.47
N LEU A 52 3.08 6.06 12.70
CA LEU A 52 2.25 7.13 13.26
C LEU A 52 3.06 7.81 14.35
N LEU A 53 3.15 9.14 14.26
CA LEU A 53 3.90 9.98 15.17
C LEU A 53 2.96 11.03 15.73
N SER A 54 2.65 10.90 17.01
CA SER A 54 1.86 11.89 17.75
C SER A 54 2.61 12.27 19.02
N PRO A 55 2.52 13.52 19.51
CA PRO A 55 3.07 13.90 20.80
C PRO A 55 2.31 13.27 21.98
N TRP A 56 1.18 12.61 21.71
CA TRP A 56 0.35 11.95 22.70
C TRP A 56 0.66 10.45 22.77
N ASN A 57 0.34 9.84 23.91
CA ASN A 57 0.69 8.46 24.17
C ASN A 57 0.10 7.53 23.09
N ASP A 58 0.92 6.64 22.52
CA ASP A 58 0.54 5.71 21.44
C ASP A 58 -0.62 4.78 21.83
N GLU A 59 -0.92 4.64 23.12
CA GLU A 59 -2.06 3.89 23.67
C GLU A 59 -3.43 4.41 23.21
N LEU A 60 -3.51 5.63 22.67
CA LEU A 60 -4.74 6.20 22.14
C LEU A 60 -4.96 5.92 20.66
N ILE A 61 -4.05 5.21 20.00
CA ILE A 61 -4.07 4.96 18.56
C ILE A 61 -4.03 3.45 18.30
N ASP A 62 -5.18 2.90 17.99
CA ASP A 62 -5.30 1.51 17.53
C ASP A 62 -5.03 1.47 16.03
N ARG A 63 -4.04 0.68 15.61
CA ARG A 63 -3.54 0.64 14.22
C ARG A 63 -3.83 -0.71 13.58
N TRP A 64 -4.21 -0.69 12.30
CA TRP A 64 -4.43 -1.89 11.51
C TRP A 64 -4.02 -1.69 10.04
N PRO A 65 -3.35 -2.67 9.41
CA PRO A 65 -2.78 -3.90 9.96
C PRO A 65 -1.60 -3.64 10.89
N SER A 66 -1.34 -4.56 11.83
CA SER A 66 -0.09 -4.53 12.61
C SER A 66 1.15 -4.70 11.71
N ASP A 67 2.34 -4.32 12.17
CA ASP A 67 3.58 -4.44 11.39
C ASP A 67 3.82 -5.91 10.93
N ASP A 68 3.56 -6.88 11.81
CA ASP A 68 3.68 -8.31 11.51
C ASP A 68 2.68 -8.77 10.43
N GLU A 69 1.43 -8.29 10.51
CA GLU A 69 0.39 -8.59 9.51
C GLU A 69 0.70 -7.92 8.16
N LEU A 70 1.23 -6.69 8.19
CA LEU A 70 1.64 -5.96 7.01
C LEU A 70 2.77 -6.69 6.28
N GLU A 71 3.76 -7.18 7.03
CA GLU A 71 4.85 -7.99 6.50
C GLU A 71 4.31 -9.30 5.89
N ALA A 72 3.41 -9.99 6.60
CA ALA A 72 2.78 -11.23 6.13
C ALA A 72 1.93 -11.04 4.85
N MET A 73 1.30 -9.88 4.67
CA MET A 73 0.55 -9.52 3.46
C MET A 73 1.44 -9.03 2.32
N HIS A 74 2.75 -8.91 2.55
CA HIS A 74 3.73 -8.28 1.66
C HIS A 74 3.42 -6.81 1.34
N GLY A 75 2.75 -6.11 2.24
CA GLY A 75 2.27 -4.74 2.07
C GLY A 75 0.79 -4.65 1.72
N THR A 76 0.21 -3.47 1.90
CA THR A 76 -1.21 -3.17 1.66
C THR A 76 -1.36 -1.87 0.88
N THR A 77 -2.52 -1.63 0.28
CA THR A 77 -2.86 -0.33 -0.32
C THR A 77 -3.56 0.60 0.66
N THR A 78 -4.04 0.07 1.79
CA THR A 78 -4.87 0.80 2.74
C THR A 78 -4.41 0.53 4.17
N ILE A 79 -4.25 1.59 4.95
CA ILE A 79 -3.98 1.56 6.40
C ILE A 79 -5.18 2.17 7.11
N ARG A 80 -5.55 1.57 8.25
CA ARG A 80 -6.63 2.05 9.13
C ARG A 80 -6.07 2.33 10.50
N PHE A 81 -6.53 3.42 11.11
CA PHE A 81 -6.28 3.65 12.53
C PHE A 81 -7.49 4.29 13.18
N SER A 82 -7.71 3.91 14.44
CA SER A 82 -8.74 4.45 15.30
C SER A 82 -8.09 5.24 16.42
N THR A 83 -8.63 6.41 16.74
CA THR A 83 -8.06 7.27 17.78
C THR A 83 -9.08 8.17 18.45
N HIS A 84 -8.76 8.63 19.66
CA HIS A 84 -9.52 9.63 20.40
C HIS A 84 -8.96 11.02 20.14
N ILE A 85 -9.75 11.86 19.48
CA ILE A 85 -9.41 13.23 19.14
C ILE A 85 -9.93 14.17 20.23
N PHE A 86 -9.19 15.23 20.48
CA PHE A 86 -9.52 16.32 21.38
C PHE A 86 -9.00 17.65 20.80
N PRO A 87 -9.41 18.81 21.34
CA PRO A 87 -8.93 20.11 20.84
C PRO A 87 -7.41 20.21 20.79
N GLY A 88 -6.88 20.62 19.62
CA GLY A 88 -5.44 20.74 19.38
C GLY A 88 -4.73 19.43 19.02
N TRP A 89 -5.47 18.34 18.84
CA TRP A 89 -4.94 17.05 18.38
C TRP A 89 -4.32 17.16 16.97
N TYR A 90 -3.20 16.46 16.79
CA TYR A 90 -2.54 16.27 15.50
C TYR A 90 -1.81 14.92 15.42
N VAL A 91 -1.53 14.45 14.21
CA VAL A 91 -0.70 13.28 14.00
C VAL A 91 0.05 13.42 12.70
N TRP A 92 1.22 12.80 12.66
CA TRP A 92 1.99 12.60 11.45
C TRP A 92 1.91 11.13 11.06
N VAL A 93 1.53 10.86 9.81
CA VAL A 93 1.44 9.52 9.26
C VAL A 93 2.46 9.38 8.14
N GLY A 94 3.42 8.48 8.30
CA GLY A 94 4.48 8.21 7.34
C GLY A 94 4.30 6.86 6.69
N PHE A 95 4.61 6.78 5.40
CA PHE A 95 4.54 5.57 4.61
C PHE A 95 5.80 5.39 3.77
N ILE A 96 6.30 4.16 3.69
CA ILE A 96 7.17 3.74 2.58
C ILE A 96 6.28 3.04 1.56
N ILE A 97 6.14 3.63 0.39
CA ILE A 97 5.38 3.08 -0.74
C ILE A 97 6.38 2.47 -1.71
N GLN A 98 6.11 1.24 -2.17
CA GLN A 98 6.93 0.56 -3.17
C GLN A 98 6.08 -0.04 -4.27
N ASN A 99 6.50 0.11 -5.52
CA ASN A 99 5.90 -0.60 -6.64
C ASN A 99 6.39 -2.06 -6.66
N GLN A 100 5.50 -2.98 -6.32
CA GLN A 100 5.70 -4.43 -6.43
C GLN A 100 5.24 -4.98 -7.79
N GLY A 101 4.62 -4.13 -8.62
CA GLY A 101 4.09 -4.50 -9.92
C GLY A 101 5.16 -4.71 -10.98
N ALA A 102 4.80 -5.44 -12.03
CA ALA A 102 5.66 -5.66 -13.20
C ALA A 102 5.66 -4.47 -14.18
N TYR A 103 4.89 -3.42 -13.87
CA TYR A 103 4.73 -2.23 -14.71
C TYR A 103 4.90 -0.97 -13.86
N PRO A 104 5.42 0.12 -14.46
CA PRO A 104 5.51 1.39 -13.77
C PRO A 104 4.13 1.99 -13.45
N GLY A 105 4.11 2.89 -12.48
CA GLY A 105 2.89 3.53 -11.98
C GLY A 105 3.09 4.97 -11.56
N TRP A 106 2.02 5.74 -11.62
CA TRP A 106 1.89 7.07 -11.05
C TRP A 106 1.17 6.97 -9.70
N VAL A 107 1.85 7.33 -8.63
CA VAL A 107 1.26 7.44 -7.28
C VAL A 107 0.67 8.84 -7.15
N HIS A 108 -0.63 8.91 -6.91
CA HIS A 108 -1.38 10.16 -6.72
C HIS A 108 -1.53 10.49 -5.23
N GLU A 109 -2.21 11.60 -4.95
CA GLU A 109 -2.69 11.93 -3.61
C GLU A 109 -3.52 10.77 -3.02
N PRO A 110 -3.42 10.53 -1.70
CA PRO A 110 -4.16 9.45 -1.05
C PRO A 110 -5.65 9.77 -0.93
N ASP A 111 -6.45 8.71 -0.89
CA ASP A 111 -7.87 8.79 -0.58
C ASP A 111 -8.09 8.57 0.92
N TYR A 112 -8.95 9.41 1.52
CA TYR A 112 -9.33 9.32 2.93
C TYR A 112 -10.78 8.86 3.07
N GLU A 113 -10.99 7.82 3.87
CA GLU A 113 -12.32 7.37 4.29
C GLU A 113 -12.39 7.46 5.81
N VAL A 114 -13.32 8.27 6.33
CA VAL A 114 -13.48 8.49 7.77
C VAL A 114 -14.85 8.03 8.21
N THR A 115 -14.91 7.25 9.29
CA THR A 115 -16.18 6.91 9.93
C THR A 115 -16.66 8.11 10.72
N ASP A 116 -17.42 8.96 10.05
CA ASP A 116 -17.76 10.29 10.54
C ASP A 116 -19.27 10.54 10.51
N PRO A 117 -19.95 10.40 11.66
CA PRO A 117 -21.38 10.65 11.74
C PRO A 117 -21.78 12.13 11.64
N ASN A 118 -20.82 13.09 11.75
CA ASN A 118 -21.11 14.52 11.89
C ASN A 118 -20.34 15.44 10.91
N ASP A 119 -19.73 14.89 9.86
CA ASP A 119 -18.90 15.67 8.91
C ASP A 119 -17.72 16.42 9.58
N ILE A 120 -17.22 15.84 10.67
CA ILE A 120 -15.98 16.20 11.38
C ILE A 120 -14.77 16.26 10.42
N TRP A 121 -14.71 15.43 9.37
CA TRP A 121 -13.60 15.43 8.40
C TRP A 121 -13.39 16.80 7.75
N SER A 122 -14.46 17.59 7.55
CA SER A 122 -14.36 18.95 7.03
C SER A 122 -13.57 19.92 7.95
N TRP A 123 -13.41 19.55 9.23
CA TRP A 123 -12.62 20.29 10.22
C TRP A 123 -11.19 19.78 10.34
N PHE A 124 -10.80 18.76 9.57
CA PHE A 124 -9.43 18.31 9.52
C PHE A 124 -8.62 19.11 8.51
N ILE A 125 -7.52 19.65 8.99
CA ILE A 125 -6.44 20.17 8.16
C ILE A 125 -5.54 18.97 7.83
N HIS A 126 -5.33 18.72 6.56
CA HIS A 126 -4.40 17.71 6.09
C HIS A 126 -3.47 18.27 5.02
N ASP A 127 -2.21 17.85 5.07
CA ASP A 127 -1.22 18.18 4.05
C ASP A 127 -0.39 16.92 3.77
N GLU A 128 -0.14 16.66 2.49
CA GLU A 128 0.70 15.57 2.04
C GLU A 128 2.07 16.07 1.56
N TYR A 129 3.12 15.33 1.88
CA TYR A 129 4.49 15.58 1.48
C TYR A 129 5.06 14.31 0.90
N PHE A 130 5.69 14.42 -0.27
CA PHE A 130 6.18 13.26 -0.99
C PHE A 130 7.66 13.39 -1.30
N TYR A 131 8.41 12.33 -1.03
CA TYR A 131 9.85 12.33 -1.19
C TYR A 131 10.33 11.13 -1.99
N GLY A 132 11.35 11.37 -2.83
CA GLY A 132 11.95 10.37 -3.72
C GLY A 132 11.62 10.64 -5.19
N PRO A 133 11.59 9.61 -6.06
CA PRO A 133 11.74 8.19 -5.76
C PRO A 133 13.19 7.73 -5.54
N TRP A 134 13.36 6.55 -4.93
CA TRP A 134 14.65 5.88 -4.71
C TRP A 134 14.59 4.40 -5.06
N PRO A 135 15.75 3.76 -5.21
CA PRO A 135 15.84 2.32 -5.15
C PRO A 135 15.31 1.73 -3.84
N ARG A 136 14.72 0.54 -3.93
CA ARG A 136 14.12 -0.21 -2.83
C ARG A 136 14.86 -0.23 -1.50
N ASN A 137 16.19 -0.34 -1.55
CA ASN A 137 17.03 -0.47 -0.35
C ASN A 137 17.84 0.80 -0.05
N ASP A 138 17.64 1.85 -0.84
CA ASP A 138 18.38 3.11 -0.75
C ASP A 138 17.46 4.26 -0.28
N VAL A 139 16.24 3.92 0.20
CA VAL A 139 15.37 4.85 0.90
C VAL A 139 16.11 5.37 2.14
N PRO A 140 16.40 6.68 2.24
CA PRO A 140 17.21 7.19 3.35
C PRO A 140 16.53 6.94 4.70
N GLU A 141 17.15 6.14 5.56
CA GLU A 141 16.62 5.80 6.89
C GLU A 141 16.27 7.05 7.69
N GLY A 142 17.14 8.07 7.68
CA GLY A 142 16.88 9.34 8.35
C GLY A 142 15.60 10.05 7.87
N LEU A 143 15.21 9.91 6.60
CA LEU A 143 14.01 10.56 6.04
C LEU A 143 12.70 9.86 6.41
N TYR A 144 12.80 8.59 6.79
CA TYR A 144 11.68 7.81 7.32
C TYR A 144 11.64 7.81 8.85
N GLU A 145 12.80 7.88 9.51
CA GLU A 145 12.89 7.98 10.98
C GLU A 145 12.42 9.34 11.49
N TYR A 146 12.76 10.40 10.75
CA TYR A 146 12.45 11.79 11.05
C TYR A 146 11.50 12.33 9.98
N VAL A 147 10.33 12.82 10.37
CA VAL A 147 9.50 13.55 9.41
C VAL A 147 10.15 14.87 9.16
N PHE A 148 10.09 15.27 7.91
CA PHE A 148 10.61 16.52 7.47
C PHE A 148 9.47 17.33 6.84
N VAL A 149 9.40 18.61 7.19
CA VAL A 149 8.36 19.52 6.71
C VAL A 149 9.07 20.69 6.08
N GLN A 150 9.11 20.77 4.75
CA GLN A 150 9.78 21.89 4.09
C GLN A 150 9.11 23.21 4.49
N SER A 151 9.87 24.13 5.11
CA SER A 151 9.47 25.53 5.27
C SER A 151 9.56 26.23 3.90
N ALA A 152 8.83 25.77 2.90
CA ALA A 152 8.78 26.41 1.59
C ALA A 152 7.71 27.52 1.54
N SER A 153 6.61 27.37 2.27
CA SER A 153 5.61 28.43 2.41
C SER A 153 5.68 29.10 3.80
N GLN A 154 5.34 30.39 3.88
CA GLN A 154 5.21 31.09 5.17
C GLN A 154 4.11 30.48 6.06
N GLN A 155 3.20 29.67 5.50
CA GLN A 155 2.14 28.95 6.23
C GLN A 155 2.67 27.73 7.00
N ASP A 156 3.74 27.09 6.54
CA ASP A 156 4.26 25.85 7.18
C ASP A 156 5.08 26.12 8.44
N LYS A 157 5.49 27.37 8.67
CA LYS A 157 6.23 27.79 9.87
C LYS A 157 5.43 27.71 11.18
N GLY A 158 4.12 27.49 11.10
CA GLY A 158 3.23 27.38 12.26
C GLY A 158 2.89 25.95 12.69
N LYS A 159 3.20 24.93 11.87
CA LYS A 159 2.82 23.55 12.16
C LYS A 159 3.83 22.93 13.15
N PRO A 160 3.36 22.19 14.16
CA PRO A 160 4.25 21.53 15.09
C PRO A 160 5.02 20.43 14.37
N LEU A 161 6.35 20.49 14.49
CA LEU A 161 7.22 19.40 14.09
C LEU A 161 6.76 18.10 14.79
N PRO A 162 6.76 16.96 14.10
CA PRO A 162 6.50 15.68 14.74
C PRO A 162 7.55 15.40 15.82
N PRO A 163 7.22 14.54 16.78
CA PRO A 163 8.20 14.01 17.72
C PRO A 163 9.41 13.47 16.97
N ASN A 164 10.60 13.97 17.34
CA ASN A 164 11.92 13.64 16.78
C ASN A 164 12.29 14.27 15.43
N ALA A 165 11.46 15.10 14.81
CA ALA A 165 11.86 15.77 13.55
C ALA A 165 13.12 16.63 13.71
N VAL A 166 13.93 16.71 12.64
CA VAL A 166 15.13 17.54 12.59
C VAL A 166 14.85 18.79 11.75
N ASP A 167 15.25 19.95 12.26
CA ASP A 167 15.18 21.26 11.60
C ASP A 167 16.59 21.69 11.13
N PRO A 168 16.80 22.06 9.85
CA PRO A 168 15.81 22.18 8.79
C PRO A 168 15.49 20.88 8.03
N PRO A 169 14.30 20.81 7.42
CA PRO A 169 13.90 19.74 6.50
C PRO A 169 14.89 19.60 5.32
N PRO A 170 15.27 18.36 4.90
CA PRO A 170 15.89 18.11 3.62
C PRO A 170 15.02 18.63 2.50
N GLU A 171 15.66 19.29 1.56
CA GLU A 171 15.04 19.68 0.30
C GLU A 171 14.59 18.43 -0.47
N GLY A 172 13.42 18.47 -1.10
CA GLY A 172 12.98 17.37 -1.98
C GLY A 172 11.53 16.93 -1.83
N ASP A 173 10.63 17.79 -1.35
CA ASP A 173 9.21 17.56 -1.55
C ASP A 173 8.90 17.65 -3.05
N VAL A 174 8.21 16.65 -3.59
CA VAL A 174 7.89 16.51 -5.01
C VAL A 174 6.37 16.51 -5.17
N PRO A 175 5.79 17.34 -6.05
CA PRO A 175 4.35 17.34 -6.24
C PRO A 175 3.88 16.00 -6.82
N ALA A 176 2.75 15.51 -6.31
CA ALA A 176 2.04 14.40 -6.92
C ALA A 176 1.53 14.78 -8.33
N PRO A 177 1.40 13.81 -9.26
CA PRO A 177 1.72 12.39 -9.09
C PRO A 177 3.21 12.06 -9.26
N ILE A 178 3.65 11.00 -8.58
CA ILE A 178 5.05 10.52 -8.62
C ILE A 178 5.17 9.22 -9.40
N TYR A 179 6.15 9.17 -10.30
CA TYR A 179 6.46 8.00 -11.09
C TYR A 179 7.30 6.99 -10.30
N LEU A 180 6.82 5.75 -10.22
CA LEU A 180 7.56 4.60 -9.70
C LEU A 180 7.81 3.57 -10.81
N GLU A 181 9.06 3.16 -10.96
CA GLU A 181 9.42 2.13 -11.93
C GLU A 181 8.87 0.75 -11.56
N ALA A 182 8.84 -0.16 -12.55
CA ALA A 182 8.47 -1.55 -12.32
C ALA A 182 9.51 -2.26 -11.46
N TYR A 183 9.05 -3.21 -10.64
CA TYR A 183 9.95 -4.06 -9.87
C TYR A 183 10.86 -4.87 -10.80
N GLY A 184 12.18 -4.79 -10.55
CA GLY A 184 13.17 -5.57 -11.29
C GLY A 184 13.39 -5.12 -12.73
N SER A 185 13.16 -3.83 -13.02
CA SER A 185 13.53 -3.18 -14.29
C SER A 185 14.92 -3.65 -14.77
N GLN A 186 14.99 -4.20 -15.98
CA GLN A 186 16.17 -4.88 -16.51
C GLN A 186 17.22 -3.88 -17.00
N GLY A 187 18.44 -3.96 -16.47
CA GLY A 187 19.58 -3.19 -16.99
C GLY A 187 20.82 -3.14 -16.11
N GLY A 188 20.74 -3.60 -14.85
CA GLY A 188 21.82 -3.41 -13.88
C GLY A 188 21.82 -2.02 -13.22
N GLU A 189 20.79 -1.22 -13.48
CA GLU A 189 20.48 0.00 -12.73
C GLU A 189 19.45 -0.31 -11.64
N HIS A 190 19.62 0.36 -10.51
CA HIS A 190 18.74 0.25 -9.36
C HIS A 190 17.39 0.91 -9.71
N SER A 191 16.33 0.11 -9.91
CA SER A 191 15.00 0.62 -10.25
C SER A 191 14.51 1.59 -9.18
N VAL A 192 14.13 2.81 -9.55
CA VAL A 192 13.56 3.80 -8.61
C VAL A 192 12.08 3.48 -8.37
N ASP A 193 11.84 2.48 -7.53
CA ASP A 193 10.54 1.86 -7.28
C ASP A 193 9.96 2.17 -5.90
N SER A 194 10.63 3.02 -5.11
CA SER A 194 10.24 3.36 -3.74
C SER A 194 10.15 4.85 -3.49
N MET A 195 9.27 5.26 -2.59
CA MET A 195 9.12 6.64 -2.15
C MET A 195 8.64 6.69 -0.70
N ILE A 196 8.77 7.87 -0.10
CA ILE A 196 8.20 8.17 1.21
C ILE A 196 7.03 9.16 1.01
N MET A 197 5.92 8.89 1.68
CA MET A 197 4.80 9.82 1.81
C MET A 197 4.59 10.15 3.29
N TRP A 198 4.56 11.43 3.62
CA TRP A 198 4.19 11.92 4.94
C TRP A 198 2.88 12.69 4.83
N ILE A 199 1.99 12.48 5.79
CA ILE A 199 0.73 13.19 5.91
C ILE A 199 0.69 13.84 7.28
N PHE A 200 0.48 15.15 7.30
CA PHE A 200 0.09 15.86 8.51
C PHE A 200 -1.43 15.84 8.62
N LEU A 201 -1.95 15.48 9.79
CA LEU A 201 -3.37 15.57 10.10
C LEU A 201 -3.53 16.37 11.38
N GLN A 202 -4.39 17.38 11.37
CA GLN A 202 -4.67 18.20 12.54
C GLN A 202 -6.16 18.53 12.59
N LEU A 203 -6.74 18.44 13.79
CA LEU A 203 -8.07 19.01 14.02
C LEU A 203 -7.95 20.53 14.06
N ASP A 204 -8.76 21.22 13.26
CA ASP A 204 -8.79 22.68 13.24
C ASP A 204 -9.01 23.22 14.67
N PRO A 205 -8.13 24.13 15.16
CA PRO A 205 -8.28 24.72 16.49
C PRO A 205 -9.60 25.46 16.73
N SER A 206 -10.34 25.81 15.67
CA SER A 206 -11.66 26.43 15.72
C SER A 206 -12.82 25.45 15.84
N TYR A 207 -12.56 24.14 15.89
CA TYR A 207 -13.59 23.13 16.10
C TYR A 207 -14.38 23.40 17.39
N PRO A 208 -15.73 23.47 17.32
CA PRO A 208 -16.55 24.04 18.40
C PRO A 208 -16.76 23.14 19.62
N SER A 209 -16.35 21.87 19.56
CA SER A 209 -16.53 20.93 20.67
C SER A 209 -15.23 20.72 21.44
N GLU A 210 -15.30 20.84 22.76
CA GLU A 210 -14.19 20.54 23.66
C GLU A 210 -14.15 19.06 24.10
N ASP A 211 -15.25 18.33 23.90
CA ASP A 211 -15.37 16.93 24.30
C ASP A 211 -14.57 16.02 23.36
N PRO A 212 -13.73 15.11 23.90
CA PRO A 212 -13.04 14.12 23.10
C PRO A 212 -14.00 13.14 22.42
N PHE A 213 -13.64 12.69 21.23
CA PHE A 213 -14.43 11.73 20.46
C PHE A 213 -13.55 10.74 19.71
N GLY A 214 -14.05 9.52 19.51
CA GLY A 214 -13.35 8.48 18.74
C GLY A 214 -13.68 8.59 17.25
N ILE A 215 -12.68 8.43 16.39
CA ILE A 215 -12.88 8.22 14.95
C ILE A 215 -12.02 7.07 14.44
N GLU A 216 -12.42 6.55 13.29
CA GLU A 216 -11.59 5.66 12.47
C GLU A 216 -11.28 6.36 11.14
N ILE A 217 -9.99 6.48 10.82
CA ILE A 217 -9.48 7.00 9.54
C ILE A 217 -8.88 5.84 8.77
N SER A 218 -9.26 5.71 7.50
CA SER A 218 -8.72 4.77 6.54
C SER A 218 -8.05 5.56 5.42
N ILE A 219 -6.75 5.38 5.23
CA ILE A 219 -5.95 6.06 4.20
C ILE A 219 -5.59 5.04 3.14
N SER A 220 -5.92 5.32 1.87
CA SER A 220 -5.62 4.46 0.74
C SER A 220 -4.71 5.16 -0.27
N ILE A 221 -3.68 4.48 -0.75
CA ILE A 221 -2.85 4.99 -1.83
C ILE A 221 -3.53 4.79 -3.18
N ASN A 222 -3.51 5.84 -4.01
CA ASN A 222 -4.08 5.81 -5.35
C ASN A 222 -2.97 5.68 -6.39
N VAL A 223 -3.09 4.69 -7.26
CA VAL A 223 -2.04 4.32 -8.22
C VAL A 223 -2.65 4.11 -9.59
N GLU A 224 -2.14 4.85 -10.56
CA GLU A 224 -2.51 4.71 -11.97
C GLU A 224 -1.36 4.07 -12.75
N MET A 225 -1.66 3.17 -13.69
CA MET A 225 -0.64 2.59 -14.55
C MET A 225 -0.05 3.66 -15.48
N ALA A 226 1.28 3.76 -15.55
CA ALA A 226 1.93 4.69 -16.46
C ALA A 226 1.79 4.24 -17.94
N PRO A 227 1.62 5.18 -18.89
CA PRO A 227 1.62 4.85 -20.31
C PRO A 227 3.01 4.36 -20.76
N LEU A 228 3.03 3.40 -21.68
CA LEU A 228 4.25 2.85 -22.29
C LEU A 228 4.84 3.76 -23.36
#